data_AF-A0A1J8Q4L7-F1
#
_entry.id   AF-A0A1J8Q4L7-F1
#
_cell.length_a   1.000
_cell.length_b   1.000
_cell.length_c   1.000
_cell.angle_alpha   90.00
_cell.angle_beta   90.00
_cell.angle_gamma   90.00
#
_symmetry.space_group_name_H-M   'P 1'
#
loop_
_entity.id
_entity.type
_entity.pdbx_description
1 polymer ?
#
loop_
_entity_poly.entity_id
_entity_poly.type
_entity_poly.pdbx_seq_one_letter_code
_entity_poly.pdbx_strand_id
1 'polypeptide(L)'
;MITHNKGTSPWLVLGLPVALGLAWITQGTGVIENDPERNISIPETLTMPLQVQAAYNDDEVFFRYRWPAERPGIHHDVLVREGDQWVRKGRAVPGSEPDGLHEDRVTMLMDDGSVPQFGRYGGYLAVGAGAAGFTDEAPEEVTKSLPATRMDLGDWASRQDPAVINAQREAGYFLDLWHWRAHRSNPLGVSDDQWVGESRSSDEGRSPYDTNWDEDAGEPLWMFSPELTDMTAMRWEDIESGALDFDSYYYLSETFAIPFDPDHDWQEGDTIPYRLLQAPSDSRGDIHVHGEGRWVNGYWYVTLVRSLDTGNPLDDKILHDQGLYSVAFAVHRNATGGRWHHVSLPYSLGLGRNDADLTATYFQGNSPDWAEEWKEVTLFYPGQVNWPLLVSDAHAGAEDIAEGTPVRARHSEKQLALYGIEMEFNDAITLRWLMTLIAGLVAMFGVTLALLPAFRSTRKGDRS
;
A
#
# COMPACT_ATOMS: atom_id res chain seq x y z
N MET A 1 -62.48 -44.65 20.12
CA MET A 1 -61.10 -44.52 20.62
C MET A 1 -60.34 -43.60 19.70
N ILE A 2 -59.75 -42.56 20.30
CA ILE A 2 -59.09 -41.42 19.66
C ILE A 2 -58.00 -41.90 18.71
N THR A 3 -58.13 -41.58 17.42
CA THR A 3 -57.06 -41.72 16.44
C THR A 3 -55.95 -40.75 16.85
N HIS A 4 -54.86 -41.28 17.42
CA HIS A 4 -53.65 -40.49 17.64
C HIS A 4 -53.18 -39.98 16.28
N ASN A 5 -53.38 -38.68 16.06
CA ASN A 5 -52.77 -37.92 15.00
C ASN A 5 -51.27 -38.25 15.03
N LYS A 6 -50.72 -38.78 13.94
CA LYS A 6 -49.26 -38.91 13.77
C LYS A 6 -48.73 -37.48 13.70
N GLY A 7 -48.57 -36.86 14.86
CA GLY A 7 -48.15 -35.48 14.99
C GLY A 7 -46.82 -35.35 14.26
N THR A 8 -46.82 -34.50 13.23
CA THR A 8 -45.58 -33.92 12.72
C THR A 8 -44.77 -33.48 13.91
N SER A 9 -43.56 -34.02 14.05
CA SER A 9 -42.66 -33.70 15.17
C SER A 9 -42.58 -32.18 15.31
N PRO A 10 -42.66 -31.60 16.53
CA PRO A 10 -42.53 -30.15 16.76
C PRO A 10 -41.30 -29.56 16.06
N TRP A 11 -40.26 -30.39 15.86
CA TRP A 11 -39.09 -30.03 15.08
C TRP A 11 -39.38 -29.70 13.61
N LEU A 12 -40.24 -30.46 12.92
CA LEU A 12 -40.59 -30.21 11.51
C LEU A 12 -41.43 -28.95 11.32
N VAL A 13 -42.17 -28.52 12.36
CA VAL A 13 -43.09 -27.39 12.28
C VAL A 13 -42.45 -26.09 12.79
N LEU A 14 -41.54 -26.16 13.75
CA LEU A 14 -40.92 -24.98 14.38
C LEU A 14 -39.39 -24.99 14.29
N GLY A 15 -38.74 -26.13 14.57
CA GLY A 15 -37.27 -26.23 14.60
C GLY A 15 -36.59 -26.08 13.23
N LEU A 16 -37.14 -26.74 12.20
CA LEU A 16 -36.61 -26.70 10.84
C LEU A 16 -36.79 -25.32 10.18
N PRO A 17 -37.97 -24.65 10.26
CA PRO A 17 -38.10 -23.28 9.78
C PRO A 17 -37.19 -22.28 10.50
N VAL A 18 -36.97 -22.42 11.82
CA VAL A 18 -36.02 -21.58 12.57
C VAL A 18 -34.58 -21.86 12.13
N ALA A 19 -34.18 -23.12 11.96
CA ALA A 19 -32.85 -23.46 11.49
C ALA A 19 -32.59 -22.99 10.04
N LEU A 20 -33.59 -23.10 9.15
CA LEU A 20 -33.53 -22.57 7.80
C LEU A 20 -33.54 -21.04 7.77
N GLY A 21 -34.29 -20.38 8.66
CA GLY A 21 -34.26 -18.93 8.83
C GLY A 21 -32.92 -18.43 9.35
N LEU A 22 -32.30 -19.13 10.30
CA LEU A 22 -30.93 -18.87 10.76
C LEU A 22 -29.92 -19.13 9.64
N ALA A 23 -30.07 -20.21 8.87
CA ALA A 23 -29.24 -20.47 7.70
C ALA A 23 -29.39 -19.35 6.66
N TRP A 24 -30.62 -18.89 6.37
CA TRP A 24 -30.88 -17.79 5.44
C TRP A 24 -30.29 -16.47 5.92
N ILE A 25 -30.49 -16.08 7.17
CA ILE A 25 -29.91 -14.86 7.73
C ILE A 25 -28.38 -14.99 7.75
N THR A 26 -27.86 -16.18 8.03
CA THR A 26 -26.42 -16.42 8.03
C THR A 26 -25.80 -16.47 6.63
N GLN A 27 -26.59 -16.79 5.62
CA GLN A 27 -26.20 -16.94 4.23
C GLN A 27 -26.54 -15.67 3.45
N GLY A 28 -25.56 -14.78 3.26
CA GLY A 28 -25.64 -13.70 2.26
C GLY A 28 -25.84 -12.27 2.76
N THR A 29 -25.80 -12.01 4.08
CA THR A 29 -25.49 -10.64 4.56
C THR A 29 -23.97 -10.47 4.54
N GLY A 30 -23.46 -9.53 3.75
CA GLY A 30 -22.03 -9.31 3.57
C GLY A 30 -21.34 -8.95 4.89
N VAL A 31 -20.25 -9.66 5.19
CA VAL A 31 -19.32 -9.32 6.28
C VAL A 31 -18.31 -8.26 5.84
N ILE A 32 -18.16 -8.09 4.51
CA ILE A 32 -17.22 -7.20 3.88
C ILE A 32 -17.85 -5.81 3.79
N GLU A 33 -17.38 -4.89 4.63
CA GLU A 33 -17.79 -3.49 4.67
C GLU A 33 -16.64 -2.61 5.20
N ASN A 34 -16.67 -1.31 4.93
CA ASN A 34 -15.68 -0.41 5.50
C ASN A 34 -15.80 -0.37 7.03
N ASP A 35 -14.66 -0.46 7.72
CA ASP A 35 -14.57 -0.39 9.17
C ASP A 35 -13.31 0.42 9.55
N PRO A 36 -13.40 1.77 9.53
CA PRO A 36 -12.26 2.63 9.81
C PRO A 36 -11.67 2.45 11.21
N GLU A 37 -12.47 2.05 12.20
CA GLU A 37 -11.99 1.79 13.57
C GLU A 37 -11.01 0.61 13.62
N ARG A 38 -11.12 -0.32 12.68
CA ARG A 38 -10.20 -1.44 12.50
C ARG A 38 -9.17 -1.20 11.40
N ASN A 39 -8.97 0.04 10.95
CA ASN A 39 -8.13 0.35 9.79
C ASN A 39 -8.57 -0.39 8.52
N ILE A 40 -9.86 -0.50 8.24
CA ILE A 40 -10.40 -1.14 7.03
C ILE A 40 -11.13 -0.10 6.17
N SER A 41 -10.66 0.04 4.93
CA SER A 41 -11.31 0.83 3.89
C SER A 41 -11.02 0.17 2.55
N ILE A 42 -12.07 -0.20 1.82
CA ILE A 42 -12.00 -0.99 0.61
C ILE A 42 -12.09 -0.04 -0.58
N PRO A 43 -11.07 0.03 -1.46
CA PRO A 43 -11.13 0.88 -2.63
C PRO A 43 -12.18 0.38 -3.62
N GLU A 44 -12.87 1.30 -4.31
CA GLU A 44 -13.85 0.92 -5.34
C GLU A 44 -13.21 0.16 -6.51
N THR A 45 -11.96 0.51 -6.84
CA THR A 45 -11.17 -0.12 -7.89
C THR A 45 -10.09 -0.99 -7.27
N LEU A 46 -10.21 -2.31 -7.45
CA LEU A 46 -9.27 -3.28 -6.87
C LEU A 46 -8.02 -3.53 -7.72
N THR A 47 -8.07 -3.19 -9.01
CA THR A 47 -6.95 -3.34 -9.94
C THR A 47 -6.83 -2.12 -10.83
N MET A 48 -5.61 -1.70 -11.15
CA MET A 48 -5.37 -0.58 -12.06
C MET A 48 -4.16 -0.85 -12.97
N PRO A 49 -4.13 -0.28 -14.18
CA PRO A 49 -2.95 -0.36 -15.03
C PRO A 49 -1.88 0.63 -14.57
N LEU A 50 -0.63 0.19 -14.60
CA LEU A 50 0.57 1.01 -14.62
C LEU A 50 1.31 0.69 -15.92
N GLN A 51 1.72 1.72 -16.63
CA GLN A 51 2.54 1.59 -17.82
C GLN A 51 3.95 2.01 -17.51
N VAL A 52 4.92 1.17 -17.89
CA VAL A 52 6.34 1.40 -17.62
C VAL A 52 7.14 1.31 -18.92
N GLN A 53 8.11 2.20 -19.08
CA GLN A 53 9.21 2.07 -20.02
C GLN A 53 10.52 2.23 -19.26
N ALA A 54 11.56 1.56 -19.74
CA ALA A 54 12.91 1.72 -19.20
C ALA A 54 13.91 1.93 -20.33
N ALA A 55 14.90 2.77 -20.07
CA ALA A 55 16.01 3.02 -20.97
C ALA A 55 17.28 3.31 -20.16
N TYR A 56 18.45 3.16 -20.77
CA TYR A 56 19.72 3.49 -20.12
C TYR A 56 20.76 3.90 -21.15
N ASN A 57 21.74 4.68 -20.74
CA ASN A 57 22.92 5.00 -21.56
C ASN A 57 24.17 4.51 -20.82
N ASP A 58 25.33 5.11 -21.09
CA ASP A 58 26.59 4.69 -20.46
C ASP A 58 26.69 5.09 -18.98
N ASP A 59 25.89 6.06 -18.53
CA ASP A 59 26.02 6.69 -17.21
C ASP A 59 24.77 6.53 -16.33
N GLU A 60 23.57 6.52 -16.92
CA GLU A 60 22.28 6.67 -16.23
C GLU A 60 21.23 5.66 -16.70
N VAL A 61 20.30 5.34 -15.81
CA VAL A 61 19.06 4.60 -16.10
C VAL A 61 17.84 5.50 -15.97
N PHE A 62 16.85 5.27 -16.81
CA PHE A 62 15.62 6.04 -16.92
C PHE A 62 14.43 5.10 -16.75
N PHE A 63 13.51 5.42 -15.84
CA PHE A 63 12.22 4.75 -15.71
C PHE A 63 11.10 5.74 -15.94
N ARG A 64 10.28 5.46 -16.95
CA ARG A 64 9.12 6.28 -17.28
C ARG A 64 7.85 5.55 -16.87
N TYR A 65 7.00 6.24 -16.11
CA TYR A 65 5.76 5.75 -15.56
C TYR A 65 4.58 6.52 -16.13
N ARG A 66 3.48 5.81 -16.39
CA ARG A 66 2.19 6.38 -16.73
C ARG A 66 1.06 5.61 -16.05
N TRP A 67 0.16 6.31 -15.36
CA TRP A 67 -1.00 5.67 -14.72
C TRP A 67 -2.23 6.58 -14.70
N PRO A 68 -3.45 6.03 -14.67
CA PRO A 68 -4.67 6.81 -14.62
C PRO A 68 -4.95 7.33 -13.20
N ALA A 69 -5.32 8.60 -13.11
CA ALA A 69 -5.83 9.23 -11.89
C ALA A 69 -6.94 10.21 -12.28
N GLU A 70 -8.07 10.17 -11.58
CA GLU A 70 -9.23 11.04 -11.90
C GLU A 70 -8.89 12.52 -11.69
N ARG A 71 -8.12 12.81 -10.64
CA ARG A 71 -7.58 14.12 -10.31
C ARG A 71 -6.13 13.96 -9.85
N PRO A 72 -5.28 14.97 -10.03
CA PRO A 72 -3.92 14.91 -9.52
C PRO A 72 -3.92 15.09 -7.99
N GLY A 73 -3.40 14.11 -7.25
CA GLY A 73 -3.08 14.28 -5.83
C GLY A 73 -1.81 15.11 -5.66
N ILE A 74 -1.88 16.43 -5.81
CA ILE A 74 -0.71 17.33 -5.68
C ILE A 74 -0.59 17.97 -4.30
N HIS A 75 -1.55 17.77 -3.40
CA HIS A 75 -1.55 18.32 -2.05
C HIS A 75 -1.08 17.31 -1.00
N HIS A 76 -0.65 17.82 0.14
CA HIS A 76 -0.35 17.05 1.34
C HIS A 76 -0.85 17.85 2.56
N ASP A 77 -0.69 17.33 3.76
CA ASP A 77 -1.10 18.00 5.00
C ASP A 77 -0.73 19.50 5.07
N VAL A 78 -1.66 20.28 5.62
CA VAL A 78 -1.56 21.73 5.79
C VAL A 78 -1.91 22.13 7.22
N LEU A 79 -1.49 23.32 7.60
CA LEU A 79 -1.87 24.03 8.81
C LEU A 79 -2.89 25.10 8.43
N VAL A 80 -4.08 25.04 9.01
CA VAL A 80 -5.17 26.00 8.77
C VAL A 80 -5.39 26.82 10.04
N ARG A 81 -5.48 28.13 9.89
CA ARG A 81 -5.83 29.04 10.98
C ARG A 81 -7.31 28.90 11.33
N GLU A 82 -7.60 28.42 12.54
CA GLU A 82 -8.95 28.32 13.10
C GLU A 82 -8.99 29.08 14.43
N GLY A 83 -9.61 30.26 14.43
CA GLY A 83 -9.56 31.23 15.52
C GLY A 83 -8.12 31.64 15.84
N ASP A 84 -7.71 31.43 17.09
CA ASP A 84 -6.37 31.77 17.57
C ASP A 84 -5.35 30.63 17.41
N GLN A 85 -5.73 29.52 16.77
CA GLN A 85 -4.92 28.29 16.71
C GLN A 85 -4.62 27.87 15.27
N TRP A 86 -3.52 27.14 15.10
CA TRP A 86 -3.20 26.43 13.87
C TRP A 86 -3.59 24.96 13.99
N VAL A 87 -4.45 24.50 13.09
CA VAL A 87 -4.97 23.13 13.07
C VAL A 87 -4.42 22.39 11.86
N ARG A 88 -3.80 21.23 12.09
CA ARG A 88 -3.30 20.38 11.01
C ARG A 88 -4.44 19.59 10.36
N LYS A 89 -4.64 19.78 9.06
CA LYS A 89 -5.56 19.00 8.19
C LYS A 89 -4.79 18.14 7.20
N GLY A 90 -5.43 17.11 6.63
CA GLY A 90 -4.78 16.21 5.67
C GLY A 90 -3.92 15.09 6.27
N ARG A 91 -4.14 14.72 7.54
CA ARG A 91 -3.49 13.52 8.09
C ARG A 91 -4.00 12.26 7.38
N ALA A 92 -3.15 11.25 7.24
CA ALA A 92 -3.57 10.00 6.64
C ALA A 92 -4.66 9.35 7.50
N VAL A 93 -5.69 8.83 6.84
CA VAL A 93 -6.81 8.12 7.45
C VAL A 93 -7.02 6.78 6.73
N PRO A 94 -7.84 5.87 7.27
CA PRO A 94 -8.25 4.69 6.54
C PRO A 94 -8.96 5.00 5.22
N GLY A 95 -8.26 4.72 4.11
CA GLY A 95 -8.73 4.97 2.75
C GLY A 95 -8.39 6.37 2.25
N SER A 96 -9.33 6.98 1.52
CA SER A 96 -9.18 8.33 0.96
C SER A 96 -9.36 9.39 2.04
N GLU A 97 -8.42 10.32 2.09
CA GLU A 97 -8.49 11.47 2.98
C GLU A 97 -9.59 12.45 2.50
N PRO A 98 -10.50 12.89 3.38
CA PRO A 98 -11.72 13.59 2.98
C PRO A 98 -11.51 14.92 2.25
N ASP A 99 -10.44 15.65 2.58
CA ASP A 99 -10.12 16.95 2.01
C ASP A 99 -9.25 16.82 0.73
N GLY A 100 -8.89 15.60 0.33
CA GLY A 100 -8.05 15.34 -0.83
C GLY A 100 -6.56 15.64 -0.60
N LEU A 101 -6.12 15.76 0.66
CA LEU A 101 -4.80 16.23 1.06
C LEU A 101 -3.79 15.08 1.25
N HIS A 102 -3.84 14.08 0.38
CA HIS A 102 -2.76 13.09 0.26
C HIS A 102 -2.28 13.01 -1.17
N GLU A 103 -0.98 13.13 -1.31
CA GLU A 103 -0.34 13.16 -2.61
C GLU A 103 -0.38 11.80 -3.31
N ASP A 104 -0.44 11.83 -4.64
CA ASP A 104 -0.20 10.66 -5.47
C ASP A 104 1.29 10.29 -5.42
N ARG A 105 1.57 8.99 -5.53
CA ARG A 105 2.94 8.44 -5.41
C ARG A 105 3.12 7.32 -6.40
N VAL A 106 4.34 7.18 -6.92
CA VAL A 106 4.80 5.97 -7.59
C VAL A 106 6.07 5.52 -6.92
N THR A 107 6.15 4.22 -6.63
CA THR A 107 7.33 3.62 -6.02
C THR A 107 7.77 2.38 -6.76
N MET A 108 9.07 2.11 -6.72
CA MET A 108 9.68 0.92 -7.28
C MET A 108 10.65 0.33 -6.26
N LEU A 109 10.40 -0.91 -5.85
CA LEU A 109 11.39 -1.74 -5.17
C LEU A 109 12.26 -2.43 -6.22
N MET A 110 13.57 -2.47 -6.01
CA MET A 110 14.54 -3.12 -6.87
C MET A 110 15.49 -4.03 -6.08
N ASP A 111 15.86 -5.14 -6.70
CA ASP A 111 16.86 -6.09 -6.21
C ASP A 111 17.73 -6.61 -7.36
N ASP A 112 19.00 -6.84 -7.07
CA ASP A 112 20.02 -7.40 -7.98
C ASP A 112 20.17 -8.93 -7.85
N GLY A 113 19.26 -9.57 -7.11
CA GLY A 113 19.28 -11.00 -6.81
C GLY A 113 19.92 -11.34 -5.47
N SER A 114 20.39 -10.34 -4.71
CA SER A 114 20.97 -10.53 -3.38
C SER A 114 19.91 -10.75 -2.29
N VAL A 115 18.64 -10.35 -2.51
CA VAL A 115 17.52 -10.66 -1.62
C VAL A 115 16.80 -11.92 -2.11
N PRO A 116 16.99 -13.09 -1.46
CA PRO A 116 16.38 -14.33 -1.91
C PRO A 116 14.85 -14.22 -1.91
N GLN A 117 14.24 -14.84 -2.92
CA GLN A 117 12.79 -14.91 -3.12
C GLN A 117 12.10 -13.59 -3.51
N PHE A 118 12.78 -12.44 -3.56
CA PHE A 118 12.14 -11.19 -3.97
C PHE A 118 11.56 -11.28 -5.39
N GLY A 119 12.32 -11.84 -6.34
CA GLY A 119 11.82 -12.10 -7.71
C GLY A 119 10.62 -13.06 -7.79
N ARG A 120 10.26 -13.75 -6.71
CA ARG A 120 9.13 -14.71 -6.66
C ARG A 120 7.90 -14.17 -5.96
N TYR A 121 8.07 -13.31 -4.96
CA TYR A 121 6.97 -12.82 -4.10
C TYR A 121 6.86 -11.28 -4.04
N GLY A 122 7.85 -10.54 -4.52
CA GLY A 122 7.86 -9.09 -4.60
C GLY A 122 7.63 -8.43 -3.24
N GLY A 123 6.78 -7.39 -3.22
CA GLY A 123 6.53 -6.57 -2.04
C GLY A 123 5.95 -7.32 -0.83
N TYR A 124 5.32 -8.50 -1.01
CA TYR A 124 4.82 -9.32 0.10
C TYR A 124 5.93 -9.76 1.06
N LEU A 125 7.13 -10.01 0.53
CA LEU A 125 8.29 -10.40 1.32
C LEU A 125 8.63 -9.35 2.40
N ALA A 126 8.34 -8.08 2.12
CA ALA A 126 8.70 -6.95 2.96
C ALA A 126 7.61 -6.56 3.99
N VAL A 127 6.49 -7.28 4.05
CA VAL A 127 5.39 -6.99 4.98
C VAL A 127 5.49 -7.92 6.19
N GLY A 128 6.03 -7.41 7.30
CA GLY A 128 6.17 -8.16 8.55
C GLY A 128 4.90 -8.19 9.40
N ALA A 129 4.97 -8.88 10.55
CA ALA A 129 3.95 -8.81 11.58
C ALA A 129 3.81 -7.37 12.13
N GLY A 130 2.61 -7.01 12.61
CA GLY A 130 2.36 -5.73 13.26
C GLY A 130 2.52 -4.49 12.39
N ALA A 131 2.55 -4.64 11.05
CA ALA A 131 2.75 -3.53 10.12
C ALA A 131 1.73 -2.40 10.32
N ALA A 132 2.21 -1.16 10.27
CA ALA A 132 1.36 0.02 10.48
C ALA A 132 0.16 0.07 9.52
N GLY A 133 -1.00 0.41 10.06
CA GLY A 133 -2.28 0.47 9.37
C GLY A 133 -3.01 -0.87 9.23
N PHE A 134 -2.45 -1.99 9.72
CA PHE A 134 -3.18 -3.26 9.78
C PHE A 134 -4.13 -3.28 10.98
N THR A 135 -5.08 -4.21 11.00
CA THR A 135 -6.01 -4.41 12.12
C THR A 135 -5.30 -4.87 13.39
N ASP A 136 -4.17 -5.54 13.22
CA ASP A 136 -3.28 -6.08 14.25
C ASP A 136 -1.96 -5.29 14.31
N GLU A 137 -1.98 -4.00 13.93
CA GLU A 137 -0.79 -3.15 13.98
C GLU A 137 -0.17 -3.12 15.38
N ALA A 138 1.15 -2.99 15.42
CA ALA A 138 1.89 -2.89 16.67
C ALA A 138 1.61 -1.57 17.41
N PRO A 139 1.88 -1.49 18.72
CA PRO A 139 1.78 -0.23 19.49
C PRO A 139 2.71 0.89 19.00
N GLU A 140 3.76 0.54 18.26
CA GLU A 140 4.71 1.46 17.63
C GLU A 140 4.59 1.35 16.11
N GLU A 141 4.96 2.40 15.38
CA GLU A 141 4.90 2.39 13.92
C GLU A 141 5.92 1.39 13.33
N VAL A 142 5.44 0.24 12.86
CA VAL A 142 6.24 -0.78 12.20
C VAL A 142 6.17 -0.60 10.68
N THR A 143 7.32 -0.31 10.08
CA THR A 143 7.47 -0.18 8.62
C THR A 143 7.86 -1.51 7.97
N LYS A 144 7.97 -1.51 6.63
CA LYS A 144 8.42 -2.68 5.86
C LYS A 144 9.77 -3.20 6.37
N SER A 145 9.97 -4.51 6.37
CA SER A 145 11.24 -5.13 6.73
C SER A 145 11.43 -6.48 6.04
N LEU A 146 12.68 -6.87 5.79
CA LEU A 146 13.03 -8.13 5.16
C LEU A 146 13.06 -9.28 6.19
N PRO A 147 12.58 -10.50 5.82
CA PRO A 147 12.38 -11.59 6.78
C PRO A 147 13.63 -11.99 7.55
N ALA A 148 14.81 -12.03 6.91
CA ALA A 148 16.03 -12.48 7.57
C ALA A 148 16.59 -11.45 8.58
N THR A 149 16.00 -10.27 8.69
CA THR A 149 16.32 -9.28 9.73
C THR A 149 15.55 -9.53 11.04
N ARG A 150 14.70 -10.57 11.08
CA ARG A 150 13.94 -10.99 12.25
C ARG A 150 14.40 -12.36 12.76
N MET A 151 14.35 -12.55 14.06
CA MET A 151 14.57 -13.84 14.72
C MET A 151 13.29 -14.69 14.68
N ASP A 152 12.13 -14.03 14.79
CA ASP A 152 10.81 -14.62 14.65
C ASP A 152 9.97 -13.75 13.70
N LEU A 153 9.49 -14.34 12.61
CA LEU A 153 8.68 -13.62 11.63
C LEU A 153 7.36 -13.11 12.24
N GLY A 154 6.80 -13.83 13.21
CA GLY A 154 5.56 -13.46 13.90
C GLY A 154 5.71 -12.35 14.95
N ASP A 155 6.93 -11.96 15.29
CA ASP A 155 7.22 -10.91 16.27
C ASP A 155 7.97 -9.75 15.61
N TRP A 156 7.26 -8.63 15.43
CA TRP A 156 7.79 -7.41 14.83
C TRP A 156 9.00 -6.85 15.59
N ALA A 157 9.08 -7.07 16.90
CA ALA A 157 10.12 -6.56 17.77
C ALA A 157 11.38 -7.45 17.76
N SER A 158 11.30 -8.66 17.20
CA SER A 158 12.37 -9.66 17.24
C SER A 158 13.50 -9.40 16.25
N ARG A 159 14.15 -8.23 16.31
CA ARG A 159 15.25 -7.90 15.40
C ARG A 159 16.48 -8.78 15.63
N GLN A 160 17.17 -9.14 14.55
CA GLN A 160 18.48 -9.77 14.62
C GLN A 160 19.50 -8.86 15.33
N ASP A 161 20.63 -9.44 15.75
CA ASP A 161 21.73 -8.67 16.32
C ASP A 161 22.22 -7.59 15.33
N PRO A 162 22.52 -6.36 15.78
CA PRO A 162 23.00 -5.30 14.90
C PRO A 162 24.21 -5.68 14.04
N ALA A 163 25.13 -6.52 14.54
CA ALA A 163 26.27 -6.98 13.76
C ALA A 163 25.83 -7.90 12.60
N VAL A 164 24.77 -8.70 12.78
CA VAL A 164 24.18 -9.52 11.73
C VAL A 164 23.50 -8.66 10.68
N ILE A 165 22.74 -7.64 11.10
CA ILE A 165 22.06 -6.70 10.20
C ILE A 165 23.09 -5.91 9.37
N ASN A 166 24.16 -5.42 9.99
CA ASN A 166 25.22 -4.71 9.26
C ASN A 166 25.91 -5.63 8.25
N ALA A 167 26.24 -6.87 8.63
CA ALA A 167 26.82 -7.84 7.71
C ALA A 167 25.87 -8.22 6.56
N GLN A 168 24.56 -8.27 6.82
CA GLN A 168 23.53 -8.44 5.80
C GLN A 168 23.53 -7.28 4.81
N ARG A 169 23.55 -6.03 5.30
CA ARG A 169 23.61 -4.82 4.46
C ARG A 169 24.88 -4.79 3.61
N GLU A 170 26.04 -5.09 4.19
CA GLU A 170 27.33 -5.21 3.48
C GLU A 170 27.31 -6.32 2.40
N ALA A 171 26.53 -7.38 2.62
CA ALA A 171 26.33 -8.45 1.65
C ALA A 171 25.25 -8.14 0.59
N GLY A 172 24.67 -6.93 0.62
CA GLY A 172 23.63 -6.50 -0.31
C GLY A 172 22.21 -6.91 0.07
N TYR A 173 21.97 -7.49 1.25
CA TYR A 173 20.62 -7.93 1.65
C TYR A 173 19.70 -6.75 2.03
N PHE A 174 19.21 -6.06 1.01
CA PHE A 174 18.29 -4.95 1.06
C PHE A 174 17.58 -4.78 -0.28
N LEU A 175 16.42 -4.13 -0.27
CA LEU A 175 15.76 -3.65 -1.48
C LEU A 175 16.00 -2.16 -1.60
N ASP A 176 16.38 -1.71 -2.79
CA ASP A 176 16.45 -0.31 -3.17
C ASP A 176 15.02 0.18 -3.48
N LEU A 177 14.65 1.37 -3.01
CA LEU A 177 13.29 1.90 -3.01
C LEU A 177 13.25 3.33 -3.57
N TRP A 178 12.84 3.43 -4.82
CA TRP A 178 12.60 4.73 -5.46
C TRP A 178 11.23 5.23 -5.06
N HIS A 179 11.13 6.44 -4.49
CA HIS A 179 9.88 6.96 -3.94
C HIS A 179 9.54 8.37 -4.44
N TRP A 180 8.89 8.45 -5.60
CA TRP A 180 8.39 9.71 -6.11
C TRP A 180 7.06 10.08 -5.45
N ARG A 181 6.95 11.36 -5.09
CA ARG A 181 5.85 11.96 -4.33
C ARG A 181 5.43 13.28 -4.97
N ALA A 182 4.15 13.39 -5.34
CA ALA A 182 3.64 14.52 -6.13
C ALA A 182 3.70 15.89 -5.43
N HIS A 183 3.64 15.95 -4.09
CA HIS A 183 3.79 17.20 -3.33
C HIS A 183 5.21 17.33 -2.77
N ARG A 184 5.71 16.28 -2.12
CA ARG A 184 6.95 16.35 -1.32
C ARG A 184 8.27 16.24 -2.09
N SER A 185 8.23 15.90 -3.38
CA SER A 185 9.45 15.71 -4.17
C SER A 185 9.34 16.27 -5.60
N ASN A 186 8.18 16.13 -6.23
CA ASN A 186 7.97 16.57 -7.61
C ASN A 186 8.24 18.07 -7.84
N PRO A 187 7.85 19.01 -6.95
CA PRO A 187 8.14 20.43 -7.16
C PRO A 187 9.63 20.77 -7.19
N LEU A 188 10.46 19.92 -6.58
CA LEU A 188 11.92 20.07 -6.57
C LEU A 188 12.58 19.33 -7.74
N GLY A 189 11.81 18.59 -8.55
CA GLY A 189 12.34 17.75 -9.62
C GLY A 189 13.14 16.55 -9.11
N VAL A 190 12.82 16.03 -7.92
CA VAL A 190 13.52 14.88 -7.30
C VAL A 190 12.55 13.75 -6.97
N SER A 191 13.12 12.60 -6.59
CA SER A 191 12.43 11.51 -5.91
C SER A 191 13.19 11.20 -4.61
N ASP A 192 12.48 10.84 -3.55
CA ASP A 192 13.12 10.49 -2.26
C ASP A 192 13.75 9.09 -2.42
N ASP A 193 15.08 9.00 -2.26
CA ASP A 193 15.80 7.72 -2.35
C ASP A 193 15.85 7.01 -0.99
N GLN A 194 15.53 5.72 -1.01
CA GLN A 194 15.21 4.94 0.17
C GLN A 194 15.60 3.49 -0.02
N TRP A 195 15.57 2.73 1.07
CA TRP A 195 15.80 1.30 1.04
C TRP A 195 14.97 0.54 2.07
N VAL A 196 14.90 -0.78 1.92
CA VAL A 196 14.24 -1.70 2.85
C VAL A 196 15.20 -2.83 3.24
N GLY A 197 15.55 -2.88 4.52
CA GLY A 197 16.25 -4.00 5.16
C GLY A 197 15.55 -4.36 6.47
N GLU A 198 16.13 -4.01 7.61
CA GLU A 198 15.51 -4.21 8.92
C GLU A 198 14.30 -3.31 9.20
N SER A 199 14.23 -2.20 8.47
CA SER A 199 13.10 -1.27 8.36
C SER A 199 13.09 -0.64 6.96
N ARG A 200 12.02 0.09 6.62
CA ARG A 200 12.06 1.07 5.53
C ARG A 200 12.80 2.30 6.04
N SER A 201 13.94 2.58 5.44
CA SER A 201 14.84 3.67 5.83
C SER A 201 15.09 4.57 4.63
N SER A 202 15.64 5.76 4.87
CA SER A 202 16.13 6.63 3.79
C SER A 202 17.62 6.41 3.61
N ASP A 203 18.12 6.72 2.42
CA ASP A 203 19.56 6.71 2.14
C ASP A 203 20.27 7.84 2.91
N GLU A 204 21.60 7.78 2.94
CA GLU A 204 22.40 8.82 3.60
C GLU A 204 22.17 10.18 2.94
N GLY A 205 22.00 11.22 3.76
CA GLY A 205 21.84 12.60 3.31
C GLY A 205 20.56 13.30 3.77
N ARG A 206 20.34 14.50 3.22
CA ARG A 206 19.20 15.36 3.61
C ARG A 206 17.92 14.97 2.88
N SER A 207 16.81 14.97 3.62
CA SER A 207 15.45 14.76 3.10
C SER A 207 15.01 15.86 2.13
N PRO A 208 14.23 15.56 1.07
CA PRO A 208 13.65 16.59 0.20
C PRO A 208 12.56 17.44 0.89
N TYR A 209 12.18 17.10 2.13
CA TYR A 209 11.23 17.86 2.94
C TYR A 209 11.54 17.75 4.43
N ASP A 210 11.08 18.75 5.19
CA ASP A 210 11.04 18.77 6.65
C ASP A 210 9.63 19.13 7.16
N THR A 211 9.44 19.10 8.47
CA THR A 211 8.20 19.44 9.16
C THR A 211 8.19 20.92 9.54
N ASN A 212 7.18 21.65 9.05
CA ASN A 212 6.99 23.07 9.33
C ASN A 212 6.09 23.28 10.57
N TRP A 213 6.58 22.90 11.76
CA TRP A 213 5.80 23.01 12.99
C TRP A 213 6.67 23.12 14.22
N ASP A 214 6.39 24.12 15.04
CA ASP A 214 6.94 24.25 16.39
C ASP A 214 5.92 23.67 17.39
N GLU A 215 6.25 22.52 18.00
CA GLU A 215 5.37 21.88 18.99
C GLU A 215 5.26 22.67 20.30
N ASP A 216 6.32 23.39 20.70
CA ASP A 216 6.36 24.13 21.96
C ASP A 216 5.57 25.44 21.85
N ALA A 217 5.67 26.12 20.71
CA ALA A 217 4.96 27.36 20.43
C ALA A 217 3.54 27.14 19.86
N GLY A 218 3.28 25.99 19.23
CA GLY A 218 1.97 25.69 18.61
C GLY A 218 1.72 26.51 17.34
N GLU A 219 2.78 26.80 16.59
CA GLU A 219 2.75 27.64 15.40
C GLU A 219 3.68 27.11 14.28
N PRO A 220 3.48 27.53 13.01
CA PRO A 220 4.39 27.21 11.93
C PRO A 220 5.79 27.78 12.20
N LEU A 221 6.82 27.12 11.68
CA LEU A 221 8.20 27.64 11.72
C LEU A 221 8.45 28.63 10.57
N TRP A 222 7.74 28.46 9.45
CA TRP A 222 7.94 29.14 8.19
C TRP A 222 6.60 29.52 7.55
N MET A 223 6.61 30.63 6.81
CA MET A 223 5.51 31.11 5.99
C MET A 223 5.98 31.50 4.58
N PHE A 224 5.05 31.79 3.68
CA PHE A 224 5.40 32.29 2.35
C PHE A 224 6.01 33.70 2.43
N SER A 225 7.02 33.96 1.60
CA SER A 225 7.61 35.28 1.45
C SER A 225 6.73 36.18 0.57
N PRO A 226 6.11 37.24 1.11
CA PRO A 226 5.27 38.13 0.30
C PRO A 226 6.05 38.83 -0.81
N GLU A 227 7.37 38.99 -0.65
CA GLU A 227 8.25 39.59 -1.66
C GLU A 227 8.44 38.67 -2.88
N LEU A 228 8.40 37.35 -2.69
CA LEU A 228 8.68 36.37 -3.74
C LEU A 228 7.41 35.72 -4.31
N THR A 229 6.35 35.62 -3.51
CA THR A 229 5.13 34.88 -3.85
C THR A 229 3.88 35.76 -3.90
N ASP A 230 3.99 37.05 -3.57
CA ASP A 230 2.85 37.98 -3.40
C ASP A 230 1.80 37.52 -2.37
N MET A 231 2.15 36.59 -1.47
CA MET A 231 1.27 36.07 -0.41
C MET A 231 2.01 35.72 0.87
N THR A 232 1.30 35.76 2.00
CA THR A 232 1.76 35.26 3.32
C THR A 232 1.27 33.83 3.60
N ALA A 233 0.08 33.50 3.09
CA ALA A 233 -0.61 32.22 3.25
C ALA A 233 -1.42 31.88 1.99
N MET A 234 -1.72 30.60 1.80
CA MET A 234 -2.80 30.15 0.93
C MET A 234 -4.15 30.35 1.64
N ARG A 235 -5.26 30.17 0.92
CA ARG A 235 -6.60 30.17 1.51
C ARG A 235 -7.18 28.76 1.51
N TRP A 236 -7.79 28.35 2.62
CA TRP A 236 -8.42 27.04 2.74
C TRP A 236 -9.48 26.80 1.63
N GLU A 237 -10.25 27.83 1.29
CA GLU A 237 -11.26 27.76 0.23
C GLU A 237 -10.69 27.43 -1.17
N ASP A 238 -9.43 27.79 -1.45
CA ASP A 238 -8.78 27.49 -2.74
C ASP A 238 -8.39 26.00 -2.82
N ILE A 239 -8.07 25.39 -1.68
CA ILE A 239 -7.84 23.94 -1.58
C ILE A 239 -9.17 23.20 -1.74
N GLU A 240 -10.20 23.56 -0.97
CA GLU A 240 -11.51 22.88 -1.00
C GLU A 240 -12.17 22.94 -2.38
N SER A 241 -12.02 24.07 -3.08
CA SER A 241 -12.55 24.24 -4.43
C SER A 241 -11.70 23.59 -5.52
N GLY A 242 -10.50 23.11 -5.20
CA GLY A 242 -9.54 22.58 -6.17
C GLY A 242 -9.03 23.65 -7.13
N ALA A 243 -8.95 24.91 -6.69
CA ALA A 243 -8.48 26.05 -7.49
C ALA A 243 -6.96 26.06 -7.65
N LEU A 244 -6.22 25.40 -6.74
CA LEU A 244 -4.77 25.28 -6.82
C LEU A 244 -4.38 24.23 -7.86
N ASP A 245 -3.50 24.62 -8.76
CA ASP A 245 -2.93 23.76 -9.81
C ASP A 245 -1.39 23.78 -9.74
N PHE A 246 -0.74 23.20 -10.75
CA PHE A 246 0.72 23.13 -10.78
C PHE A 246 1.43 24.47 -11.02
N ASP A 247 0.72 25.50 -11.48
CA ASP A 247 1.28 26.85 -11.67
C ASP A 247 1.05 27.74 -10.43
N SER A 248 0.33 27.22 -9.44
CA SER A 248 0.03 27.86 -8.17
C SER A 248 1.12 27.60 -7.12
N TYR A 249 1.20 28.42 -6.07
CA TYR A 249 2.03 28.14 -4.88
C TYR A 249 1.31 27.17 -3.93
N TYR A 250 1.20 25.89 -4.32
CA TYR A 250 0.54 24.84 -3.53
C TYR A 250 1.46 24.12 -2.51
N TYR A 251 2.73 24.53 -2.45
CA TYR A 251 3.77 23.98 -1.57
C TYR A 251 4.65 25.11 -1.03
N LEU A 252 5.32 24.86 0.10
CA LEU A 252 6.29 25.78 0.70
C LEU A 252 7.70 25.24 0.49
N SER A 253 8.67 26.09 0.14
CA SER A 253 10.07 25.69 -0.11
C SER A 253 11.04 26.69 0.50
N GLU A 254 12.22 26.24 0.92
CA GLU A 254 13.33 27.10 1.41
C GLU A 254 13.65 28.25 0.44
N THR A 255 13.40 28.08 -0.86
CA THR A 255 13.66 29.09 -1.89
C THR A 255 12.76 30.32 -1.80
N PHE A 256 11.59 30.21 -1.16
CA PHE A 256 10.61 31.29 -1.05
C PHE A 256 9.87 31.31 0.31
N ALA A 257 10.43 30.65 1.31
CA ALA A 257 9.96 30.68 2.69
C ALA A 257 10.74 31.71 3.51
N ILE A 258 10.07 32.34 4.46
CA ILE A 258 10.65 33.20 5.50
C ILE A 258 10.22 32.71 6.88
N PRO A 259 10.96 33.05 7.97
CA PRO A 259 10.54 32.72 9.32
C PRO A 259 9.11 33.19 9.56
N PHE A 260 8.32 32.36 10.25
CA PHE A 260 6.95 32.68 10.60
C PHE A 260 6.87 33.97 11.43
N ASP A 261 5.93 34.86 11.07
CA ASP A 261 5.63 36.09 11.79
C ASP A 261 4.36 35.92 12.64
N PRO A 262 4.47 35.71 13.97
CA PRO A 262 3.31 35.54 14.83
C PRO A 262 2.51 36.84 15.03
N ASP A 263 3.10 38.01 14.74
CA ASP A 263 2.45 39.31 14.91
C ASP A 263 1.67 39.75 13.64
N HIS A 264 1.71 38.94 12.57
CA HIS A 264 0.88 39.15 11.39
C HIS A 264 -0.62 39.03 11.74
N ASP A 265 -1.48 39.79 11.05
CA ASP A 265 -2.94 39.77 11.22
C ASP A 265 -3.54 38.53 10.53
N TRP A 266 -3.23 37.35 11.06
CA TRP A 266 -3.70 36.05 10.55
C TRP A 266 -5.22 35.95 10.59
N GLN A 267 -5.82 35.57 9.48
CA GLN A 267 -7.26 35.44 9.30
C GLN A 267 -7.71 33.98 9.38
N GLU A 268 -8.99 33.77 9.71
CA GLU A 268 -9.62 32.45 9.62
C GLU A 268 -9.45 31.86 8.21
N GLY A 269 -8.97 30.62 8.13
CA GLY A 269 -8.74 29.92 6.87
C GLY A 269 -7.39 30.20 6.20
N ASP A 270 -6.54 31.07 6.75
CA ASP A 270 -5.15 31.20 6.31
C ASP A 270 -4.47 29.83 6.43
N THR A 271 -3.79 29.41 5.36
CA THR A 271 -3.31 28.05 5.22
C THR A 271 -1.83 28.02 4.83
N ILE A 272 -1.04 27.26 5.57
CA ILE A 272 0.40 27.07 5.33
C ILE A 272 0.68 25.57 5.16
N PRO A 273 1.46 25.14 4.15
CA PRO A 273 1.86 23.74 4.02
C PRO A 273 2.58 23.24 5.28
N TYR A 274 2.21 22.05 5.76
CA TYR A 274 2.86 21.43 6.91
C TYR A 274 4.26 20.89 6.59
N ARG A 275 4.55 20.75 5.29
CA ARG A 275 5.86 20.33 4.78
C ARG A 275 6.60 21.51 4.18
N LEU A 276 7.82 21.73 4.63
CA LEU A 276 8.78 22.62 4.00
C LEU A 276 9.63 21.79 3.05
N LEU A 277 9.62 22.12 1.76
CA LEU A 277 10.49 21.49 0.77
C LEU A 277 11.89 22.09 0.82
N GLN A 278 12.90 21.24 0.66
CA GLN A 278 14.31 21.60 0.76
C GLN A 278 15.12 20.72 -0.19
N ALA A 279 16.23 21.24 -0.73
CA ALA A 279 17.05 20.43 -1.62
C ALA A 279 17.62 19.21 -0.86
N PRO A 280 17.43 17.97 -1.37
CA PRO A 280 18.10 16.81 -0.81
C PRO A 280 19.60 16.87 -1.07
N SER A 281 20.37 16.09 -0.31
CA SER A 281 21.82 15.97 -0.46
C SER A 281 22.25 14.52 -0.39
N ASP A 282 23.47 14.26 -0.87
CA ASP A 282 24.13 12.95 -0.82
C ASP A 282 23.27 11.86 -1.50
N SER A 283 23.42 10.59 -1.10
CA SER A 283 22.77 9.45 -1.76
C SER A 283 21.25 9.60 -1.82
N ARG A 284 20.65 10.19 -0.78
CA ARG A 284 19.21 10.45 -0.71
C ARG A 284 18.66 11.34 -1.83
N GLY A 285 19.53 12.10 -2.50
CA GLY A 285 19.21 12.98 -3.62
C GLY A 285 19.55 12.42 -5.01
N ASP A 286 19.98 11.15 -5.12
CA ASP A 286 20.51 10.60 -6.38
C ASP A 286 19.46 10.45 -7.49
N ILE A 287 18.18 10.32 -7.14
CA ILE A 287 17.09 10.18 -8.12
C ILE A 287 16.45 11.54 -8.43
N HIS A 288 16.44 11.89 -9.71
CA HIS A 288 15.81 13.11 -10.21
C HIS A 288 14.71 12.84 -11.24
N VAL A 289 13.85 13.84 -11.42
CA VAL A 289 12.82 13.84 -12.47
C VAL A 289 13.44 14.35 -13.76
N HIS A 290 13.39 13.54 -14.82
CA HIS A 290 13.79 13.98 -16.16
C HIS A 290 12.60 14.60 -16.89
N GLY A 291 12.71 15.90 -17.19
CA GLY A 291 11.61 16.71 -17.70
C GLY A 291 10.73 17.19 -16.54
N GLU A 292 9.44 16.85 -16.58
CA GLU A 292 8.49 17.22 -15.52
C GLU A 292 7.59 16.03 -15.17
N GLY A 293 7.30 15.85 -13.88
CA GLY A 293 6.24 14.97 -13.42
C GLY A 293 4.90 15.70 -13.51
N ARG A 294 4.05 15.32 -14.46
CA ARG A 294 2.81 16.06 -14.77
C ARG A 294 1.62 15.14 -14.89
N TRP A 295 0.47 15.62 -14.41
CA TRP A 295 -0.82 15.04 -14.70
C TRP A 295 -1.49 15.80 -15.84
N VAL A 296 -1.86 15.10 -16.90
CA VAL A 296 -2.53 15.69 -18.07
C VAL A 296 -3.53 14.68 -18.62
N ASN A 297 -4.76 15.15 -18.89
CA ASN A 297 -5.84 14.35 -19.50
C ASN A 297 -6.15 13.04 -18.74
N GLY A 298 -6.15 13.06 -17.41
CA GLY A 298 -6.50 11.89 -16.58
C GLY A 298 -5.34 10.91 -16.32
N TYR A 299 -4.11 11.28 -16.68
CA TYR A 299 -2.93 10.43 -16.50
C TYR A 299 -1.77 11.21 -15.92
N TRP A 300 -1.05 10.58 -14.99
CA TRP A 300 0.28 10.99 -14.62
C TRP A 300 1.31 10.52 -15.63
N TYR A 301 2.35 11.32 -15.82
CA TYR A 301 3.58 11.01 -16.53
C TYR A 301 4.74 11.42 -15.64
N VAL A 302 5.60 10.47 -15.27
CA VAL A 302 6.78 10.72 -14.44
C VAL A 302 7.94 9.96 -15.04
N THR A 303 9.08 10.63 -15.24
CA THR A 303 10.33 9.96 -15.65
C THR A 303 11.35 10.17 -14.55
N LEU A 304 11.80 9.09 -13.93
CA LEU A 304 12.84 9.11 -12.91
C LEU A 304 14.16 8.65 -13.50
N VAL A 305 15.25 9.28 -13.07
CA VAL A 305 16.61 9.01 -13.56
C VAL A 305 17.56 8.93 -12.39
N ARG A 306 18.49 7.98 -12.46
CA ARG A 306 19.61 7.82 -11.52
C ARG A 306 20.83 7.34 -12.29
N SER A 307 22.02 7.67 -11.80
CA SER A 307 23.26 7.04 -12.23
C SER A 307 23.16 5.51 -12.13
N LEU A 308 23.78 4.81 -13.07
CA LEU A 308 23.95 3.35 -13.00
C LEU A 308 24.80 2.96 -11.79
N ASP A 309 25.85 3.74 -11.52
CA ASP A 309 26.71 3.64 -10.34
C ASP A 309 26.64 4.94 -9.55
N THR A 310 25.95 4.91 -8.41
CA THR A 310 25.83 6.06 -7.49
C THR A 310 27.09 6.26 -6.63
N GLY A 311 27.97 5.27 -6.58
CA GLY A 311 29.09 5.24 -5.64
C GLY A 311 28.70 4.86 -4.21
N ASN A 312 27.41 4.60 -3.95
CA ASN A 312 26.87 4.27 -2.62
C ASN A 312 26.27 2.84 -2.61
N PRO A 313 27.07 1.76 -2.75
CA PRO A 313 26.55 0.39 -2.84
C PRO A 313 25.92 -0.14 -1.54
N LEU A 314 26.11 0.60 -0.44
CA LEU A 314 25.42 0.36 0.81
C LEU A 314 24.10 1.12 0.90
N ASP A 315 23.69 1.88 -0.11
CA ASP A 315 22.39 2.56 -0.19
C ASP A 315 21.60 2.02 -1.39
N ASP A 316 22.27 1.93 -2.54
CA ASP A 316 21.67 1.60 -3.84
C ASP A 316 22.03 0.24 -4.41
N LYS A 317 21.16 -0.28 -5.28
CA LYS A 317 21.55 -1.32 -6.24
C LYS A 317 22.31 -0.70 -7.41
N ILE A 318 23.59 -1.03 -7.50
CA ILE A 318 24.43 -0.64 -8.64
C ILE A 318 24.04 -1.43 -9.89
N LEU A 319 23.81 -0.70 -10.97
CA LEU A 319 23.31 -1.22 -12.22
C LEU A 319 24.41 -1.34 -13.27
N HIS A 320 24.29 -2.36 -14.11
CA HIS A 320 25.29 -2.65 -15.13
C HIS A 320 24.60 -3.06 -16.43
N ASP A 321 25.25 -2.72 -17.55
CA ASP A 321 24.88 -3.26 -18.86
C ASP A 321 24.79 -4.79 -18.82
N GLN A 322 23.80 -5.35 -19.49
CA GLN A 322 23.46 -6.79 -19.49
C GLN A 322 23.04 -7.36 -18.12
N GLY A 323 22.83 -6.50 -17.11
CA GLY A 323 22.33 -6.88 -15.80
C GLY A 323 20.88 -7.37 -15.82
N LEU A 324 20.54 -8.23 -14.86
CA LEU A 324 19.19 -8.75 -14.65
C LEU A 324 18.79 -8.50 -13.21
N TYR A 325 17.66 -7.83 -13.03
CA TYR A 325 17.16 -7.36 -11.75
C TYR A 325 15.72 -7.83 -11.55
N SER A 326 15.25 -7.76 -10.31
CA SER A 326 13.83 -7.91 -9.98
C SER A 326 13.27 -6.56 -9.56
N VAL A 327 12.07 -6.21 -10.02
CA VAL A 327 11.38 -4.98 -9.65
C VAL A 327 9.93 -5.22 -9.25
N ALA A 328 9.42 -4.44 -8.30
CA ALA A 328 8.00 -4.43 -7.94
C ALA A 328 7.53 -2.98 -7.74
N PHE A 329 6.35 -2.66 -8.27
CA PHE A 329 5.85 -1.28 -8.30
C PHE A 329 4.69 -1.09 -7.33
N ALA A 330 4.49 0.15 -6.88
CA ALA A 330 3.27 0.56 -6.21
C ALA A 330 2.83 1.97 -6.58
N VAL A 331 1.53 2.23 -6.48
CA VAL A 331 0.93 3.53 -6.71
C VAL A 331 -0.06 3.88 -5.60
N HIS A 332 0.11 5.05 -5.00
CA HIS A 332 -0.92 5.72 -4.21
C HIS A 332 -1.66 6.70 -5.12
N ARG A 333 -2.99 6.68 -5.07
CA ARG A 333 -3.85 7.65 -5.77
C ARG A 333 -5.17 7.84 -5.02
N ASN A 334 -5.92 8.88 -5.37
CA ASN A 334 -7.20 9.21 -4.75
C ASN A 334 -7.07 9.59 -3.27
N ALA A 335 -6.05 10.41 -2.96
CA ALA A 335 -5.78 10.91 -1.61
C ALA A 335 -5.63 9.81 -0.56
N THR A 336 -5.00 8.69 -0.90
CA THR A 336 -4.74 7.61 0.05
C THR A 336 -3.32 7.66 0.61
N GLY A 337 -3.20 7.40 1.91
CA GLY A 337 -1.92 7.26 2.60
C GLY A 337 -1.63 5.83 3.05
N GLY A 338 -0.49 5.61 3.70
CA GLY A 338 -0.18 4.36 4.40
C GLY A 338 -0.35 3.10 3.54
N ARG A 339 -1.05 2.09 4.09
CA ARG A 339 -1.24 0.79 3.44
C ARG A 339 -2.23 0.79 2.25
N TRP A 340 -3.00 1.86 2.06
CA TRP A 340 -4.01 1.94 1.01
C TRP A 340 -3.38 2.35 -0.33
N HIS A 341 -2.85 1.36 -1.04
CA HIS A 341 -2.23 1.53 -2.36
C HIS A 341 -2.36 0.27 -3.22
N HIS A 342 -2.08 0.41 -4.51
CA HIS A 342 -2.03 -0.71 -5.45
C HIS A 342 -0.59 -1.14 -5.64
N VAL A 343 -0.34 -2.46 -5.68
CA VAL A 343 0.99 -3.07 -5.82
C VAL A 343 1.05 -4.00 -7.02
N SER A 344 2.24 -4.23 -7.56
CA SER A 344 2.48 -5.24 -8.59
C SER A 344 3.02 -6.54 -8.01
N LEU A 345 2.81 -7.64 -8.73
CA LEU A 345 3.69 -8.82 -8.60
C LEU A 345 5.09 -8.50 -9.14
N PRO A 346 6.16 -9.22 -8.74
CA PRO A 346 7.54 -8.89 -9.17
C PRO A 346 7.78 -9.20 -10.65
N TYR A 347 8.42 -8.28 -11.38
CA TYR A 347 8.84 -8.43 -12.77
C TYR A 347 10.37 -8.53 -12.86
N SER A 348 10.86 -9.26 -13.85
CA SER A 348 12.28 -9.20 -14.22
C SER A 348 12.56 -7.94 -15.06
N LEU A 349 13.63 -7.23 -14.74
CA LEU A 349 14.15 -6.08 -15.47
C LEU A 349 15.51 -6.44 -16.08
N GLY A 350 15.66 -6.33 -17.39
CA GLY A 350 16.91 -6.58 -18.09
C GLY A 350 17.47 -5.32 -18.74
N LEU A 351 18.71 -4.93 -18.40
CA LEU A 351 19.40 -3.82 -19.06
C LEU A 351 20.04 -4.32 -20.36
N GLY A 352 19.49 -3.90 -21.50
CA GLY A 352 19.96 -4.37 -22.81
C GLY A 352 19.68 -5.85 -23.07
N ARG A 353 18.74 -6.44 -22.31
CA ARG A 353 18.34 -7.85 -22.44
C ARG A 353 16.87 -7.99 -22.85
N ASN A 354 16.61 -8.83 -23.84
CA ASN A 354 15.26 -9.10 -24.35
C ASN A 354 14.61 -10.37 -23.76
N ASP A 355 15.25 -11.00 -22.77
CA ASP A 355 14.76 -12.21 -22.09
C ASP A 355 14.12 -11.91 -20.71
N ALA A 356 13.93 -10.63 -20.38
CA ALA A 356 13.25 -10.16 -19.17
C ALA A 356 11.82 -9.71 -19.48
N ASP A 357 11.00 -9.56 -18.43
CA ASP A 357 9.62 -9.07 -18.58
C ASP A 357 9.57 -7.58 -19.00
N LEU A 358 10.50 -6.78 -18.49
CA LEU A 358 10.72 -5.37 -18.82
C LEU A 358 12.18 -5.21 -19.30
N THR A 359 12.35 -4.67 -20.50
CA THR A 359 13.67 -4.39 -21.06
C THR A 359 13.96 -2.90 -20.93
N ALA A 360 15.08 -2.55 -20.30
CA ALA A 360 15.66 -1.22 -20.43
C ALA A 360 16.44 -1.17 -21.74
N THR A 361 16.04 -0.28 -22.65
CA THR A 361 16.66 -0.15 -23.97
C THR A 361 17.86 0.78 -23.91
N TYR A 362 19.01 0.34 -24.43
CA TYR A 362 20.18 1.18 -24.54
C TYR A 362 19.96 2.32 -25.55
N PHE A 363 20.41 3.53 -25.22
CA PHE A 363 20.41 4.66 -26.14
C PHE A 363 21.68 5.50 -26.03
N GLN A 364 21.86 6.41 -26.97
CA GLN A 364 23.00 7.33 -27.04
C GLN A 364 22.53 8.77 -26.81
N GLY A 365 23.24 9.52 -25.97
CA GLY A 365 22.91 10.90 -25.60
C GLY A 365 22.29 11.02 -24.21
N ASN A 366 21.68 12.17 -23.93
CA ASN A 366 21.21 12.54 -22.58
C ASN A 366 19.72 12.30 -22.35
N SER A 367 18.98 11.94 -23.40
CA SER A 367 17.54 11.67 -23.29
C SER A 367 17.16 10.51 -24.22
N PRO A 368 16.39 9.53 -23.73
CA PRO A 368 15.92 8.43 -24.56
C PRO A 368 14.85 8.89 -25.56
N ASP A 369 14.89 8.32 -26.76
CA ASP A 369 13.78 8.38 -27.71
C ASP A 369 12.78 7.28 -27.34
N TRP A 370 11.74 7.65 -26.61
CA TRP A 370 10.77 6.69 -26.08
C TRP A 370 9.97 6.04 -27.21
N ALA A 371 9.92 4.71 -27.19
CA ALA A 371 9.04 3.95 -28.07
C ALA A 371 7.55 4.33 -27.83
N GLU A 372 6.70 4.06 -28.81
CA GLU A 372 5.24 4.20 -28.63
C GLU A 372 4.69 3.10 -27.70
N GLU A 373 5.35 1.94 -27.65
CA GLU A 373 4.92 0.78 -26.87
C GLU A 373 5.31 0.89 -25.39
N TRP A 374 4.35 0.63 -24.51
CA TRP A 374 4.54 0.59 -23.06
C TRP A 374 4.43 -0.84 -22.54
N LYS A 375 5.21 -1.16 -21.49
CA LYS A 375 4.95 -2.37 -20.72
C LYS A 375 3.76 -2.14 -19.81
N GLU A 376 2.68 -2.87 -20.05
CA GLU A 376 1.54 -2.91 -19.13
C GLU A 376 1.88 -3.76 -17.89
N VAL A 377 1.68 -3.17 -16.73
CA VAL A 377 1.80 -3.77 -15.41
C VAL A 377 0.44 -3.66 -14.72
N THR A 378 -0.18 -4.79 -14.39
CA THR A 378 -1.39 -4.77 -13.58
C THR A 378 -1.01 -4.60 -12.10
N LEU A 379 -1.51 -3.53 -11.49
CA LEU A 379 -1.45 -3.33 -10.04
C LEU A 379 -2.76 -3.79 -9.41
N PHE A 380 -2.69 -4.21 -8.15
CA PHE A 380 -3.85 -4.64 -7.37
C PHE A 380 -3.76 -4.18 -5.91
N TYR A 381 -4.91 -4.01 -5.27
CA TYR A 381 -4.99 -3.70 -3.85
C TYR A 381 -4.66 -4.97 -3.02
N PRO A 382 -3.60 -4.98 -2.18
CA PRO A 382 -3.14 -6.22 -1.55
C PRO A 382 -3.91 -6.62 -0.28
N GLY A 383 -4.79 -5.75 0.22
CA GLY A 383 -5.48 -5.94 1.51
C GLY A 383 -4.50 -6.01 2.69
N GLN A 384 -4.84 -6.79 3.72
CA GLN A 384 -3.99 -7.02 4.88
C GLN A 384 -3.42 -8.43 4.86
N VAL A 385 -2.33 -8.60 4.10
CA VAL A 385 -1.61 -9.88 3.99
C VAL A 385 -0.14 -9.63 4.28
N ASN A 386 0.38 -10.34 5.28
CA ASN A 386 1.78 -10.24 5.69
C ASN A 386 2.54 -11.55 5.41
N TRP A 387 3.86 -11.46 5.38
CA TRP A 387 4.75 -12.59 5.14
C TRP A 387 4.60 -13.72 6.16
N PRO A 388 4.47 -13.47 7.49
CA PRO A 388 4.25 -14.51 8.49
C PRO A 388 3.02 -15.37 8.20
N LEU A 389 1.90 -14.74 7.80
CA LEU A 389 0.69 -15.46 7.37
C LEU A 389 0.97 -16.35 6.16
N LEU A 390 1.62 -15.80 5.13
CA LEU A 390 1.87 -16.51 3.85
C LEU A 390 2.71 -17.77 4.02
N VAL A 391 3.65 -17.79 4.96
CA VAL A 391 4.53 -18.95 5.21
C VAL A 391 4.03 -19.86 6.33
N SER A 392 2.89 -19.55 6.95
CA SER A 392 2.29 -20.35 8.02
C SER A 392 1.36 -21.43 7.51
N ASP A 393 1.08 -22.44 8.33
CA ASP A 393 0.11 -23.51 8.05
C ASP A 393 -1.33 -22.99 7.83
N ALA A 394 -1.62 -21.74 8.19
CA ALA A 394 -2.92 -21.12 7.95
C ALA A 394 -3.12 -20.79 6.45
N HIS A 395 -2.04 -20.61 5.70
CA HIS A 395 -2.10 -20.35 4.27
C HIS A 395 -1.99 -21.65 3.48
N ALA A 396 -3.03 -21.97 2.70
CA ALA A 396 -3.09 -23.21 1.91
C ALA A 396 -1.95 -23.36 0.88
N GLY A 397 -1.31 -22.25 0.47
CA GLY A 397 -0.16 -22.26 -0.44
C GLY A 397 1.20 -22.23 0.27
N ALA A 398 1.28 -22.42 1.59
CA ALA A 398 2.55 -22.35 2.31
C ALA A 398 3.56 -23.41 1.86
N GLU A 399 3.11 -24.63 1.53
CA GLU A 399 3.96 -25.70 0.97
C GLU A 399 4.55 -25.28 -0.39
N ASP A 400 3.72 -24.71 -1.28
CA ASP A 400 4.18 -24.18 -2.57
C ASP A 400 5.23 -23.07 -2.40
N ILE A 401 5.07 -22.22 -1.37
CA ILE A 401 6.05 -21.17 -1.04
C ILE A 401 7.35 -21.77 -0.51
N ALA A 402 7.27 -22.77 0.36
CA ALA A 402 8.45 -23.49 0.87
C ALA A 402 9.24 -24.19 -0.23
N GLU A 403 8.55 -24.70 -1.26
CA GLU A 403 9.16 -25.25 -2.48
C GLU A 403 9.69 -24.18 -3.44
N GLY A 404 9.39 -22.91 -3.18
CA GLY A 404 9.87 -21.78 -3.97
C GLY A 404 9.06 -21.51 -5.24
N THR A 405 7.80 -21.95 -5.28
CA THR A 405 6.88 -21.66 -6.38
C THR A 405 6.59 -20.15 -6.43
N PRO A 406 6.85 -19.46 -7.56
CA PRO A 406 6.54 -18.04 -7.70
C PRO A 406 5.04 -17.77 -7.56
N VAL A 407 4.67 -16.64 -6.96
CA VAL A 407 3.26 -16.27 -6.73
C VAL A 407 2.44 -16.26 -8.03
N ARG A 408 3.04 -15.80 -9.13
CA ARG A 408 2.43 -15.72 -10.47
C ARG A 408 2.06 -17.08 -11.06
N ALA A 409 2.66 -18.17 -10.58
CA ALA A 409 2.34 -19.50 -11.07
C ALA A 409 0.98 -20.01 -10.55
N ARG A 410 0.51 -19.48 -9.42
CA ARG A 410 -0.72 -19.92 -8.73
C ARG A 410 -1.80 -18.85 -8.66
N HIS A 411 -1.44 -17.58 -8.81
CA HIS A 411 -2.37 -16.46 -8.62
C HIS A 411 -2.27 -15.42 -9.72
N SER A 412 -3.43 -14.85 -10.05
CA SER A 412 -3.56 -13.59 -10.79
C SER A 412 -3.74 -12.42 -9.83
N GLU A 413 -3.41 -11.22 -10.28
CA GLU A 413 -3.58 -9.96 -9.55
C GLU A 413 -5.03 -9.76 -9.09
N LYS A 414 -6.00 -10.11 -9.94
CA LYS A 414 -7.43 -10.03 -9.60
C LYS A 414 -7.80 -10.98 -8.45
N GLN A 415 -7.27 -12.20 -8.45
CA GLN A 415 -7.51 -13.14 -7.35
C GLN A 415 -6.87 -12.64 -6.06
N LEU A 416 -5.63 -12.15 -6.13
CA LEU A 416 -4.94 -11.60 -4.96
C LEU A 416 -5.66 -10.39 -4.39
N ALA A 417 -6.24 -9.54 -5.22
CA ALA A 417 -7.03 -8.40 -4.75
C ALA A 417 -8.25 -8.83 -3.93
N LEU A 418 -8.96 -9.88 -4.39
CA LEU A 418 -10.12 -10.43 -3.70
C LEU A 418 -9.71 -11.14 -2.41
N TYR A 419 -8.68 -11.99 -2.46
CA TYR A 419 -8.16 -12.68 -1.28
C TYR A 419 -7.61 -11.70 -0.25
N GLY A 420 -6.95 -10.63 -0.68
CA GLY A 420 -6.47 -9.56 0.19
C GLY A 420 -7.61 -8.94 0.99
N ILE A 421 -8.75 -8.66 0.36
CA ILE A 421 -9.96 -8.16 1.05
C ILE A 421 -10.52 -9.22 1.97
N GLU A 422 -10.70 -10.46 1.51
CA GLU A 422 -11.22 -11.55 2.35
C GLU A 422 -10.39 -11.74 3.62
N MET A 423 -9.07 -11.56 3.53
CA MET A 423 -8.17 -11.64 4.68
C MET A 423 -8.40 -10.54 5.72
N GLU A 424 -8.85 -9.34 5.33
CA GLU A 424 -9.23 -8.27 6.29
C GLU A 424 -10.43 -8.70 7.18
N PHE A 425 -11.22 -9.67 6.73
CA PHE A 425 -12.41 -10.18 7.41
C PHE A 425 -12.32 -11.68 7.77
N ASN A 426 -11.12 -12.27 7.75
CA ASN A 426 -10.95 -13.72 7.86
C ASN A 426 -11.66 -14.33 9.09
N ASP A 427 -11.52 -13.70 10.26
CA ASP A 427 -12.15 -14.16 11.50
C ASP A 427 -13.68 -14.13 11.41
N ALA A 428 -14.23 -13.04 10.88
CA ALA A 428 -15.67 -12.85 10.76
C ALA A 428 -16.27 -13.79 9.69
N ILE A 429 -15.55 -14.02 8.58
CA ILE A 429 -15.92 -15.01 7.55
C ILE A 429 -15.89 -16.42 8.16
N THR A 430 -14.82 -16.79 8.85
CA THR A 430 -14.64 -18.12 9.46
C THR A 430 -15.70 -18.39 10.53
N LEU A 431 -15.97 -17.42 11.39
CA LEU A 431 -17.04 -17.51 12.39
C LEU A 431 -18.40 -17.71 11.73
N ARG A 432 -18.68 -16.99 10.63
CA ARG A 432 -19.93 -17.14 9.89
C ARG A 432 -20.07 -18.52 9.27
N TRP A 433 -19.01 -19.04 8.65
CA TRP A 433 -18.99 -20.39 8.09
C TRP A 433 -19.22 -21.45 9.17
N LEU A 434 -18.59 -21.30 10.34
CA LEU A 434 -18.82 -22.18 11.48
C LEU A 434 -20.29 -22.14 11.94
N MET A 435 -20.88 -20.95 12.05
CA MET A 435 -22.29 -20.80 12.40
C MET A 435 -23.21 -21.47 11.37
N THR A 436 -22.94 -21.27 10.07
CA THR A 436 -23.72 -21.91 8.99
C THR A 436 -23.57 -23.43 9.01
N LEU A 437 -22.36 -23.95 9.24
CA LEU A 437 -22.11 -25.38 9.39
C LEU A 437 -22.89 -25.95 10.58
N ILE A 438 -22.81 -25.31 11.76
CA ILE A 438 -23.54 -25.73 12.95
C ILE A 438 -25.06 -25.69 12.71
N ALA A 439 -25.58 -24.63 12.10
CA ALA A 439 -27.00 -24.53 11.76
C ALA A 439 -27.44 -25.66 10.82
N GLY A 440 -26.62 -25.97 9.81
CA GLY A 440 -26.84 -27.10 8.91
C GLY A 440 -26.83 -28.46 9.63
N LEU A 441 -25.84 -28.69 10.50
CA LEU A 441 -25.75 -29.91 11.32
C LEU A 441 -26.96 -30.06 12.26
N VAL A 442 -27.39 -28.98 12.92
CA VAL A 442 -28.58 -28.97 13.77
C VAL A 442 -29.84 -29.26 12.97
N ALA A 443 -29.99 -28.66 11.78
CA ALA A 443 -31.10 -28.94 10.88
C ALA A 443 -31.14 -30.43 10.47
N MET A 444 -30.01 -30.98 10.02
CA MET A 444 -29.89 -32.40 9.64
C MET A 444 -30.17 -33.33 10.82
N PHE A 445 -29.61 -33.05 11.99
CA PHE A 445 -29.81 -33.84 13.20
C PHE A 445 -31.28 -33.87 13.60
N GLY A 446 -31.94 -32.71 13.64
CA GLY A 446 -33.33 -32.67 14.03
C GLY A 446 -34.29 -33.26 12.98
N VAL A 447 -33.99 -33.14 11.68
CA VAL A 447 -34.70 -33.90 10.63
C VAL A 447 -34.54 -35.40 10.85
N THR A 448 -33.33 -35.86 11.14
CA THR A 448 -33.05 -37.26 11.46
C THR A 448 -33.88 -37.73 12.66
N LEU A 449 -33.85 -36.99 13.77
CA LEU A 449 -34.67 -37.29 14.96
C LEU A 449 -36.17 -37.32 14.66
N ALA A 450 -36.67 -36.40 13.84
CA ALA A 450 -38.07 -36.33 13.46
C ALA A 450 -38.51 -37.52 12.59
N LEU A 451 -37.60 -38.08 11.78
CA LEU A 451 -37.86 -39.24 10.92
C LEU A 451 -37.65 -40.59 11.64
N LEU A 452 -36.88 -40.65 12.73
CA LEU A 452 -36.62 -41.88 13.50
C LEU A 452 -37.89 -42.71 13.84
N PRO A 453 -39.04 -42.12 14.26
CA PRO A 453 -40.26 -42.88 14.54
C PRO A 453 -40.85 -43.58 13.30
N ALA A 454 -40.64 -43.04 12.10
CA ALA A 454 -41.11 -43.64 10.85
C ALA A 454 -40.34 -44.91 10.47
N PHE A 455 -39.11 -45.06 10.99
CA PHE A 455 -38.24 -46.21 10.75
C PHE A 455 -38.27 -47.27 11.87
N ARG A 456 -39.00 -47.03 12.98
CA ARG A 456 -39.24 -48.06 14.00
C ARG A 456 -40.25 -49.09 13.47
N SER A 457 -39.76 -50.25 13.05
CA SER A 457 -40.58 -51.41 12.65
C SER A 457 -41.63 -51.73 13.72
N THR A 458 -42.91 -51.61 13.37
CA THR A 458 -44.01 -52.16 14.16
C THR A 458 -44.01 -53.69 14.07
N ARG A 459 -43.06 -54.36 14.74
CA ARG A 459 -43.28 -55.78 15.11
C ARG A 459 -44.27 -55.79 16.27
N LYS A 460 -45.56 -55.70 15.95
CA LYS A 460 -46.57 -56.32 16.81
C LYS A 460 -46.35 -57.82 16.67
N GLY A 461 -45.77 -58.43 17.69
CA GLY A 461 -45.73 -59.88 17.79
C GLY A 461 -47.16 -60.41 17.89
N ASP A 462 -47.50 -61.36 17.03
CA ASP A 462 -48.66 -62.21 17.27
C ASP A 462 -48.35 -63.05 18.52
N ARG A 463 -49.01 -62.71 19.62
CA ARG A 463 -49.20 -63.63 20.75
C ARG A 463 -50.42 -64.49 20.41
N SER A 464 -50.20 -65.80 20.43
CA SER A 464 -51.18 -66.89 20.32
C SER A 464 -52.40 -66.73 21.22
#